data_AF-L9X629-F1
#
_entry.id   AF-L9X629-F1
#
_cell.length_a   1.000
_cell.length_b   1.000
_cell.length_c   1.000
_cell.angle_alpha   90.00
_cell.angle_beta   90.00
_cell.angle_gamma   90.00
#
_symmetry.space_group_name_H-M   'P 1'
#
loop_
_entity.id
_entity.type
_entity.pdbx_description
1 polymer ?
#
loop_
_entity_poly.entity_id
_entity_poly.type
_entity_poly.pdbx_seq_one_letter_code
_entity_poly.pdbx_strand_id
1 'polypeptide(L)'
;MHMAFETVEDESKIGVRFEPLENDRRAYLESVAESAANANRTIASLHAHQAPDGDRNTAKTPTFLQALAYDCIDAGADVFVVTGPHVLRGMEIYKDRPIFYSLGNLFYQTETIDQLPKESFDYYGIDDPTDTTELFRSRYFDSSGSPAGSLARDEYWETIVPVCRFENGGLHSIQLYPCVLGQNRELPQRGTPRVATGETATAILDHFEKLSKSHDIEFTSDGEVGSVVS
;
A
#
# COMPACT_ATOMS: atom_id res chain seq x y z
N MET A 1 5.59 -15.62 15.36
CA MET A 1 5.18 -14.26 15.79
C MET A 1 5.69 -14.06 17.20
N HIS A 2 6.69 -13.19 17.37
CA HIS A 2 7.23 -12.84 18.69
C HIS A 2 6.35 -11.73 19.27
N MET A 3 5.43 -12.08 20.15
CA MET A 3 4.60 -11.11 20.86
C MET A 3 5.23 -10.85 22.22
N ALA A 4 5.59 -9.59 22.48
CA ALA A 4 6.04 -9.14 23.78
C ALA A 4 4.91 -8.36 24.46
N PHE A 5 4.81 -8.50 25.78
CA PHE A 5 3.87 -7.75 26.60
C PHE A 5 4.64 -6.73 27.44
N GLU A 6 4.12 -5.51 27.48
CA GLU A 6 4.65 -4.41 28.27
C GLU A 6 3.52 -3.82 29.11
N THR A 7 3.81 -3.54 30.38
CA THR A 7 2.86 -2.87 31.26
C THR A 7 2.90 -1.36 31.00
N VAL A 8 1.74 -0.73 30.82
CA VAL A 8 1.61 0.72 30.70
C VAL A 8 1.01 1.31 31.98
N GLU A 9 1.50 2.49 32.38
CA GLU A 9 0.97 3.22 33.55
C GLU A 9 -0.31 4.01 33.24
N ASP A 10 -0.63 4.20 31.95
CA ASP A 10 -1.74 4.99 31.44
C ASP A 10 -2.62 4.11 30.54
N GLU A 11 -3.90 3.97 30.90
CA GLU A 11 -4.87 3.16 30.16
C GLU A 11 -5.06 3.64 28.71
N SER A 12 -4.81 4.92 28.41
CA SER A 12 -4.87 5.44 27.05
C SER A 12 -3.79 4.87 26.12
N LYS A 13 -2.76 4.22 26.68
CA LYS A 13 -1.68 3.54 25.95
C LYS A 13 -1.90 2.05 25.76
N ILE A 14 -3.02 1.50 26.24
CA ILE A 14 -3.38 0.10 25.98
C ILE A 14 -3.65 -0.05 24.48
N GLY A 15 -2.89 -0.93 23.83
CA GLY A 15 -3.05 -1.19 22.41
C GLY A 15 -2.01 -2.16 21.87
N VAL A 16 -2.08 -2.40 20.56
CA VAL A 16 -1.09 -3.20 19.83
C VAL A 16 -0.23 -2.24 19.00
N ARG A 17 1.08 -2.28 19.25
CA ARG A 17 2.07 -1.65 18.38
C ARG A 17 2.93 -2.69 17.70
N PHE A 18 3.48 -2.31 16.56
CA PHE A 18 4.44 -3.12 15.81
C PHE A 18 5.77 -2.39 15.81
N GLU A 19 6.86 -3.13 15.87
CA GLU A 19 8.21 -2.61 15.70
C GLU A 19 9.00 -3.62 14.85
N PRO A 20 9.87 -3.16 13.93
CA PRO A 20 10.78 -4.06 13.24
C PRO A 20 11.78 -4.63 14.25
N LEU A 21 12.20 -5.88 14.05
CA LEU A 21 13.29 -6.44 14.85
C LEU A 21 14.56 -5.61 14.62
N GLU A 22 15.28 -5.27 15.69
CA GLU A 22 16.40 -4.33 15.63
C GLU A 22 17.48 -4.77 14.61
N ASN A 23 17.82 -6.06 14.60
CA ASN A 23 18.79 -6.61 13.65
C ASN A 23 18.31 -6.52 12.20
N ASP A 24 17.02 -6.74 11.94
CA ASP A 24 16.44 -6.66 10.61
C ASP A 24 16.37 -5.20 10.13
N ARG A 25 15.96 -4.28 11.02
CA ARG A 25 15.97 -2.84 10.75
C ARG A 25 17.38 -2.38 10.41
N ARG A 26 18.38 -2.76 11.21
CA ARG A 26 19.78 -2.38 10.97
C ARG A 26 20.28 -2.92 9.62
N ALA A 27 20.09 -4.21 9.34
CA ALA A 27 20.50 -4.81 8.07
C ALA A 27 19.80 -4.15 6.86
N TYR A 28 18.52 -3.81 7.00
CA TYR A 28 17.78 -3.11 5.96
C TYR A 28 18.32 -1.70 5.70
N LEU A 29 18.58 -0.92 6.75
CA LEU A 29 19.16 0.43 6.62
C LEU A 29 20.58 0.41 6.07
N GLU A 30 21.40 -0.57 6.46
CA GLU A 30 22.74 -0.78 5.89
C GLU A 30 22.65 -1.04 4.37
N SER A 31 21.69 -1.86 3.92
CA SER A 31 21.45 -2.10 2.50
C SER A 31 20.99 -0.86 1.75
N VAL A 32 20.15 -0.01 2.36
CA VAL A 32 19.75 1.28 1.79
C VAL A 32 20.95 2.21 1.62
N ALA A 33 21.80 2.32 2.64
CA ALA A 33 23.00 3.15 2.59
C ALA A 33 24.01 2.67 1.55
N GLU A 34 24.20 1.36 1.42
CA GLU A 34 25.04 0.77 0.37
C GLU A 34 24.49 1.08 -1.03
N SER A 35 23.17 0.97 -1.23
CA SER A 35 22.53 1.35 -2.50
C SER A 35 22.75 2.83 -2.81
N ALA A 36 22.56 3.71 -1.83
CA ALA A 36 22.73 5.15 -1.99
C ALA A 36 24.17 5.55 -2.36
N ALA A 37 25.16 4.80 -1.88
CA ALA A 37 26.57 5.02 -2.23
C ALA A 37 26.91 4.59 -3.67
N ASN A 38 26.12 3.70 -4.28
CA ASN A 38 26.46 3.04 -5.54
C ASN A 38 25.50 3.33 -6.70
N ALA A 39 24.34 3.94 -6.43
CA ALA A 39 23.29 4.21 -7.43
C ALA A 39 23.11 5.70 -7.68
N ASN A 40 22.56 6.06 -8.85
CA ASN A 40 22.11 7.45 -9.08
C ASN A 40 20.86 7.79 -8.29
N ARG A 41 20.01 6.78 -8.03
CA ARG A 41 18.81 6.89 -7.20
C ARG A 41 18.58 5.59 -6.45
N THR A 42 18.14 5.71 -5.20
CA THR A 42 17.80 4.57 -4.34
C THR A 42 16.32 4.64 -3.96
N ILE A 43 15.59 3.58 -4.29
CA ILE A 43 14.20 3.40 -3.88
C ILE A 43 14.18 2.32 -2.82
N ALA A 44 13.90 2.69 -1.58
CA ALA A 44 13.66 1.76 -0.50
C ALA A 44 12.20 1.29 -0.55
N SER A 45 11.97 -0.02 -0.42
CA SER A 45 10.61 -0.56 -0.42
C SER A 45 10.39 -1.58 0.69
N LEU A 46 9.16 -1.59 1.22
CA LEU A 46 8.71 -2.55 2.23
C LEU A 46 7.37 -3.15 1.83
N HIS A 47 7.21 -4.45 2.03
CA HIS A 47 5.91 -5.10 1.97
C HIS A 47 5.37 -5.30 3.39
N ALA A 48 4.30 -4.59 3.75
CA ALA A 48 3.74 -4.59 5.11
C ALA A 48 2.21 -4.47 5.09
N HIS A 49 1.53 -5.40 5.75
CA HIS A 49 0.06 -5.38 5.89
C HIS A 49 -0.41 -4.66 7.14
N GLN A 50 0.48 -4.41 8.11
CA GLN A 50 0.17 -3.90 9.44
C GLN A 50 -0.48 -2.52 9.39
N ALA A 51 -1.40 -2.27 10.31
CA ALA A 51 -2.05 -1.00 10.56
C ALA A 51 -2.09 -0.73 12.09
N PRO A 52 -2.49 0.47 12.54
CA PRO A 52 -2.66 0.74 13.97
C PRO A 52 -3.57 -0.28 14.68
N ASP A 53 -3.37 -0.44 15.98
CA ASP A 53 -4.22 -1.25 16.88
C ASP A 53 -4.30 -2.74 16.53
N GLY A 54 -3.29 -3.26 15.81
CA GLY A 54 -3.23 -4.68 15.44
C GLY A 54 -4.02 -5.03 14.18
N ASP A 55 -4.63 -4.04 13.53
CA ASP A 55 -5.40 -4.21 12.30
C ASP A 55 -4.49 -4.39 11.08
N ARG A 56 -5.07 -4.70 9.92
CA ARG A 56 -4.37 -4.96 8.66
C ARG A 56 -5.15 -4.43 7.47
N ASN A 57 -4.44 -4.03 6.41
CA ASN A 57 -5.04 -3.67 5.12
C ASN A 57 -6.09 -2.55 5.21
N THR A 58 -5.78 -1.54 6.03
CA THR A 58 -6.57 -0.30 6.16
C THR A 58 -5.78 0.90 5.62
N ALA A 59 -6.50 1.99 5.35
CA ALA A 59 -5.93 3.25 4.88
C ALA A 59 -5.11 3.99 5.95
N LYS A 60 -5.08 3.52 7.20
CA LYS A 60 -4.31 4.12 8.29
C LYS A 60 -2.85 3.66 8.24
N THR A 61 -1.92 4.61 8.28
CA THR A 61 -0.48 4.34 8.38
C THR A 61 -0.08 4.10 9.83
N PRO A 62 0.57 2.96 10.17
CA PRO A 62 1.09 2.72 11.52
C PRO A 62 2.39 3.51 11.76
N THR A 63 2.59 3.94 13.01
CA THR A 63 3.71 4.83 13.40
C THR A 63 5.10 4.24 13.13
N PHE A 64 5.29 2.93 13.32
CA PHE A 64 6.58 2.28 13.04
C PHE A 64 6.97 2.35 11.56
N LEU A 65 5.98 2.34 10.66
CA LEU A 65 6.20 2.39 9.23
C LEU A 65 6.66 3.79 8.82
N GLN A 66 6.08 4.82 9.44
CA GLN A 66 6.53 6.20 9.28
C GLN A 66 7.94 6.40 9.83
N ALA A 67 8.22 5.91 11.04
CA ALA A 67 9.57 5.98 11.60
C ALA A 67 10.60 5.30 10.69
N LEU A 68 10.30 4.09 10.21
CA LEU A 68 11.19 3.37 9.29
C LEU A 68 11.36 4.08 7.95
N ALA A 69 10.30 4.72 7.42
CA ALA A 69 10.40 5.49 6.19
C ALA A 69 11.38 6.66 6.35
N TYR A 70 11.28 7.42 7.45
CA TYR A 70 12.24 8.49 7.76
C TYR A 70 13.67 7.95 7.93
N ASP A 71 13.83 6.83 8.62
CA ASP A 71 15.14 6.18 8.77
C ASP A 71 15.74 5.79 7.41
N CYS A 72 14.94 5.29 6.47
CA CYS A 72 15.38 4.95 5.12
C CYS A 72 15.80 6.19 4.33
N ILE A 73 15.03 7.28 4.41
CA ILE A 73 15.41 8.56 3.79
C ILE A 73 16.73 9.07 4.39
N ASP A 74 16.88 8.99 5.71
CA ASP A 74 18.09 9.40 6.43
C ASP A 74 19.31 8.54 6.10
N ALA A 75 19.09 7.26 5.79
CA ALA A 75 20.12 6.35 5.30
C ALA A 75 20.50 6.60 3.82
N GLY A 76 19.77 7.46 3.10
CA GLY A 76 20.10 7.90 1.74
C GLY A 76 19.11 7.46 0.66
N ALA A 77 17.93 6.93 1.00
CA ALA A 77 16.90 6.66 0.00
C ALA A 77 16.36 7.97 -0.61
N ASP A 78 16.17 7.98 -1.93
CA ASP A 78 15.51 9.07 -2.63
C ASP A 78 13.98 8.94 -2.59
N VAL A 79 13.46 7.73 -2.39
CA VAL A 79 12.03 7.40 -2.32
C VAL A 79 11.84 6.24 -1.33
N PHE A 80 10.77 6.29 -0.54
CA PHE A 80 10.28 5.13 0.21
C PHE A 80 8.89 4.74 -0.28
N VAL A 81 8.66 3.45 -0.56
CA VAL A 81 7.37 2.94 -1.04
C VAL A 81 6.95 1.67 -0.30
N VAL A 82 5.67 1.61 0.08
CA VAL A 82 5.11 0.47 0.79
C VAL A 82 4.07 -0.24 -0.08
N THR A 83 4.11 -1.56 -0.07
CA THR A 83 3.09 -2.44 -0.67
C THR A 83 2.49 -3.34 0.41
N GLY A 84 1.36 -3.99 0.12
CA GLY A 84 0.71 -4.94 1.03
C GLY A 84 -0.69 -4.56 1.50
N PRO A 85 -0.98 -3.30 1.91
CA PRO A 85 -2.30 -2.96 2.44
C PRO A 85 -3.46 -3.13 1.45
N HIS A 86 -3.16 -3.34 0.16
CA HIS A 86 -4.09 -3.46 -0.98
C HIS A 86 -4.96 -2.24 -1.26
N VAL A 87 -5.04 -1.30 -0.32
CA VAL A 87 -5.75 -0.02 -0.40
C VAL A 87 -4.74 1.13 -0.42
N LEU A 88 -5.18 2.30 -0.88
CA LEU A 88 -4.38 3.51 -0.80
C LEU A 88 -4.12 3.91 0.66
N ARG A 89 -2.91 4.39 0.93
CA ARG A 89 -2.57 5.18 2.12
C ARG A 89 -1.96 6.50 1.66
N GLY A 90 -1.89 7.47 2.57
CA GLY A 90 -1.36 8.78 2.26
C GLY A 90 0.10 8.76 1.81
N MET A 91 0.52 9.91 1.28
CA MET A 91 1.93 10.21 1.04
C MET A 91 2.39 11.41 1.87
N GLU A 92 3.71 11.55 1.98
CA GLU A 92 4.33 12.76 2.49
C GLU A 92 5.64 13.06 1.75
N ILE A 93 6.18 14.25 1.99
CA ILE A 93 7.51 14.63 1.54
C ILE A 93 8.36 14.89 2.78
N TYR A 94 9.48 14.20 2.89
CA TYR A 94 10.44 14.36 3.98
C TYR A 94 11.82 14.61 3.40
N LYS A 95 12.44 15.75 3.74
CA LYS A 95 13.75 16.19 3.22
C LYS A 95 13.82 16.16 1.68
N ASP A 96 12.80 16.72 1.03
CA ASP A 96 12.63 16.76 -0.42
C ASP A 96 12.57 15.36 -1.06
N ARG A 97 12.18 14.32 -0.29
CA ARG A 97 11.99 12.93 -0.76
C ARG A 97 10.55 12.46 -0.54
N PRO A 98 9.90 11.87 -1.56
CA PRO A 98 8.55 11.36 -1.39
C PRO A 98 8.53 10.03 -0.66
N ILE A 99 7.54 9.87 0.20
CA ILE A 99 7.22 8.65 0.92
C ILE A 99 5.78 8.25 0.58
N PHE A 100 5.58 7.04 0.06
CA PHE A 100 4.28 6.49 -0.30
C PHE A 100 3.93 5.31 0.62
N TYR A 101 2.95 5.48 1.52
CA TYR A 101 2.61 4.46 2.51
C TYR A 101 1.74 3.32 1.99
N SER A 102 1.10 3.50 0.84
CA SER A 102 0.58 2.45 -0.02
C SER A 102 0.00 3.06 -1.29
N LEU A 103 0.31 2.46 -2.44
CA LEU A 103 -0.28 2.84 -3.72
C LEU A 103 -1.46 1.94 -4.12
N GLY A 104 -1.91 1.03 -3.25
CA GLY A 104 -2.89 0.00 -3.60
C GLY A 104 -2.29 -1.11 -4.46
N ASN A 105 -3.13 -1.80 -5.23
CA ASN A 105 -2.69 -2.86 -6.14
C ASN A 105 -2.42 -2.28 -7.54
N LEU A 106 -1.22 -2.49 -8.10
CA LEU A 106 -0.96 -2.14 -9.50
C LEU A 106 -1.52 -3.20 -10.47
N PHE A 107 -1.38 -4.47 -10.09
CA PHE A 107 -2.01 -5.60 -10.77
C PHE A 107 -2.70 -6.46 -9.72
N TYR A 108 -3.90 -6.95 -10.04
CA TYR A 108 -4.65 -7.78 -9.10
C TYR A 108 -5.45 -8.88 -9.81
N GLN A 109 -4.72 -9.87 -10.29
CA GLN A 109 -5.23 -11.00 -11.06
C GLN A 109 -5.21 -12.29 -10.22
N THR A 110 -5.61 -12.20 -8.95
CA THR A 110 -5.50 -13.37 -8.05
C THR A 110 -6.30 -14.56 -8.56
N GLU A 111 -7.39 -14.32 -9.28
CA GLU A 111 -8.24 -15.35 -9.89
C GLU A 111 -7.53 -16.19 -10.97
N THR A 112 -6.34 -15.81 -11.44
CA THR A 112 -5.56 -16.59 -12.40
C THR A 112 -4.56 -17.54 -11.74
N ILE A 113 -4.61 -17.70 -10.42
CA ILE A 113 -3.74 -18.61 -9.67
C ILE A 113 -4.36 -20.01 -9.72
N ASP A 114 -3.67 -20.94 -10.35
CA ASP A 114 -4.14 -22.32 -10.52
C ASP A 114 -3.79 -23.24 -9.34
N GLN A 115 -2.89 -22.81 -8.45
CA GLN A 115 -2.42 -23.61 -7.33
C GLN A 115 -2.22 -22.77 -6.08
N LEU A 116 -2.83 -23.21 -4.97
CA LEU A 116 -2.68 -22.63 -3.65
C LEU A 116 -2.35 -23.73 -2.62
N PRO A 117 -1.69 -23.38 -1.50
CA PRO A 117 -1.53 -24.31 -0.39
C PRO A 117 -2.89 -24.76 0.15
N LYS A 118 -2.98 -26.00 0.64
CA LYS A 118 -4.21 -26.57 1.21
C LYS A 118 -4.81 -25.67 2.30
N GLU A 119 -3.95 -25.02 3.09
CA GLU A 119 -4.32 -24.10 4.16
C GLU A 119 -5.20 -22.94 3.67
N SER A 120 -5.07 -22.55 2.40
CA SER A 120 -5.93 -21.52 1.79
C SER A 120 -7.36 -22.04 1.62
N PHE A 121 -7.52 -23.28 1.17
CA PHE A 121 -8.83 -23.93 1.01
C PHE A 121 -9.48 -24.16 2.37
N ASP A 122 -8.69 -24.63 3.36
CA ASP A 122 -9.17 -24.82 4.73
C ASP A 122 -9.63 -23.49 5.37
N TYR A 123 -8.90 -22.40 5.13
CA TYR A 123 -9.26 -21.06 5.62
C TYR A 123 -10.60 -20.56 5.06
N TYR A 124 -10.86 -20.81 3.77
CA TYR A 124 -12.09 -20.41 3.10
C TYR A 124 -13.21 -21.46 3.18
N GLY A 125 -12.97 -22.60 3.83
CA GLY A 125 -13.96 -23.68 3.97
C GLY A 125 -14.30 -24.38 2.65
N ILE A 126 -13.31 -24.52 1.75
CA ILE A 126 -13.47 -25.19 0.45
C ILE A 126 -13.01 -26.65 0.57
N ASP A 127 -13.94 -27.59 0.38
CA ASP A 127 -13.68 -29.02 0.57
C ASP A 127 -12.75 -29.62 -0.51
N ASP A 128 -12.86 -29.17 -1.76
CA ASP A 128 -12.00 -29.60 -2.87
C ASP A 128 -10.74 -28.73 -2.93
N PRO A 129 -9.55 -29.23 -2.54
CA PRO A 129 -8.31 -28.47 -2.54
C PRO A 129 -7.75 -28.22 -3.96
N THR A 130 -8.51 -28.56 -5.01
CA THR A 130 -8.19 -28.27 -6.40
C THR A 130 -9.15 -27.24 -7.03
N ASP A 131 -10.26 -26.90 -6.36
CA ASP A 131 -11.24 -25.93 -6.87
C ASP A 131 -10.83 -24.50 -6.52
N THR A 132 -9.83 -23.98 -7.22
CA THR A 132 -9.39 -22.58 -7.07
C THR A 132 -10.47 -21.60 -7.50
N THR A 133 -11.37 -21.99 -8.40
CA THR A 133 -12.46 -21.12 -8.86
C THR A 133 -13.43 -20.83 -7.73
N GLU A 134 -13.84 -21.86 -6.98
CA GLU A 134 -14.71 -21.68 -5.81
C GLU A 134 -14.00 -20.92 -4.69
N LEU A 135 -12.72 -21.19 -4.46
CA LEU A 135 -11.92 -20.43 -3.51
C LEU A 135 -11.94 -18.93 -3.84
N PHE A 136 -11.68 -18.53 -5.09
CA PHE A 136 -11.72 -17.11 -5.45
C PHE A 136 -13.14 -16.52 -5.42
N ARG A 137 -14.17 -17.29 -5.78
CA ARG A 137 -15.58 -16.86 -5.62
C ARG A 137 -15.92 -16.52 -4.18
N SER A 138 -15.47 -17.32 -3.21
CA SER A 138 -15.70 -17.08 -1.77
C SER A 138 -15.08 -15.76 -1.27
N ARG A 139 -14.14 -15.18 -2.02
CA ARG A 139 -13.50 -13.90 -1.69
C ARG A 139 -14.26 -12.68 -2.24
N TYR A 140 -15.27 -12.90 -3.08
CA TYR A 140 -16.22 -11.90 -3.58
C TYR A 140 -17.57 -11.98 -2.90
N PHE A 141 -18.03 -13.19 -2.57
CA PHE A 141 -19.38 -13.43 -2.10
C PHE A 141 -19.37 -14.38 -0.91
N ASP A 142 -20.25 -14.14 0.05
CA ASP A 142 -20.52 -15.11 1.10
C ASP A 142 -21.41 -16.26 0.58
N SER A 143 -21.70 -17.23 1.44
CA SER A 143 -22.54 -18.39 1.12
C SER A 143 -23.99 -18.02 0.76
N SER A 144 -24.43 -16.79 1.02
CA SER A 144 -25.76 -16.27 0.62
C SER A 144 -25.74 -15.57 -0.74
N GLY A 145 -24.55 -15.40 -1.34
CA GLY A 145 -24.35 -14.65 -2.58
C GLY A 145 -24.21 -13.14 -2.38
N SER A 146 -24.10 -12.67 -1.13
CA SER A 146 -23.92 -11.24 -0.82
C SER A 146 -22.44 -10.86 -0.94
N PRO A 147 -22.10 -9.64 -1.41
CA PRO A 147 -20.70 -9.21 -1.50
C PRO A 147 -20.00 -9.28 -0.15
N ALA A 148 -18.95 -10.11 -0.06
CA ALA A 148 -18.20 -10.33 1.16
C ALA A 148 -16.73 -10.65 0.84
N GLY A 149 -15.85 -10.34 1.80
CA GLY A 149 -14.42 -10.61 1.66
C GLY A 149 -13.65 -9.50 0.94
N SER A 150 -12.35 -9.75 0.73
CA SER A 150 -11.41 -8.73 0.26
C SER A 150 -11.68 -8.26 -1.17
N LEU A 151 -12.18 -9.14 -2.05
CA LEU A 151 -12.35 -8.80 -3.47
C LEU A 151 -13.64 -8.01 -3.73
N ALA A 152 -14.56 -7.99 -2.77
CA ALA A 152 -15.78 -7.18 -2.80
C ALA A 152 -15.55 -5.69 -2.51
N ARG A 153 -14.39 -5.31 -1.94
CA ARG A 153 -14.07 -3.92 -1.57
C ARG A 153 -13.57 -3.13 -2.77
N ASP A 154 -14.28 -2.07 -3.15
CA ASP A 154 -13.90 -1.19 -4.27
C ASP A 154 -12.47 -0.65 -4.15
N GLU A 155 -12.05 -0.33 -2.92
CA GLU A 155 -10.72 0.21 -2.59
C GLU A 155 -9.54 -0.70 -3.02
N TYR A 156 -9.79 -2.01 -3.21
CA TYR A 156 -8.76 -2.95 -3.70
C TYR A 156 -8.51 -2.83 -5.20
N TRP A 157 -9.41 -2.15 -5.91
CA TRP A 157 -9.43 -2.01 -7.37
C TRP A 157 -9.03 -0.62 -7.84
N GLU A 158 -8.55 0.21 -6.93
CA GLU A 158 -8.07 1.57 -7.18
C GLU A 158 -6.58 1.65 -6.85
N THR A 159 -5.85 2.42 -7.65
CA THR A 159 -4.41 2.66 -7.45
C THR A 159 -4.04 4.01 -8.03
N ILE A 160 -2.87 4.52 -7.64
CA ILE A 160 -2.26 5.70 -8.25
C ILE A 160 -0.86 5.30 -8.70
N VAL A 161 -0.51 5.71 -9.92
CA VAL A 161 0.85 5.60 -10.45
C VAL A 161 1.53 6.97 -10.29
N PRO A 162 2.46 7.14 -9.34
CA PRO A 162 3.22 8.36 -9.20
C PRO A 162 4.38 8.40 -10.21
N VAL A 163 4.55 9.54 -10.87
CA VAL A 163 5.72 9.86 -11.69
C VAL A 163 6.48 10.98 -11.00
N CYS A 164 7.58 10.62 -10.35
CA CYS A 164 8.44 11.55 -9.62
C CYS A 164 9.52 12.12 -10.55
N ARG A 165 9.65 13.45 -10.59
CA ARG A 165 10.73 14.17 -11.27
C ARG A 165 11.71 14.68 -10.23
N PHE A 166 13.00 14.38 -10.43
CA PHE A 166 14.08 14.83 -9.57
C PHE A 166 14.99 15.80 -10.29
N GLU A 167 15.32 16.92 -9.66
CA GLU A 167 16.22 17.96 -10.18
C GLU A 167 17.15 18.45 -9.06
N ASN A 168 18.38 18.85 -9.40
CA ASN A 168 19.38 19.36 -8.44
C ASN A 168 19.60 18.48 -7.19
N GLY A 169 19.34 17.18 -7.31
CA GLY A 169 19.51 16.21 -6.21
C GLY A 169 18.30 16.07 -5.29
N GLY A 170 17.19 16.76 -5.50
CA GLY A 170 15.95 16.64 -4.72
C GLY A 170 14.72 16.33 -5.60
N LEU A 171 13.56 16.10 -4.96
CA LEU A 171 12.27 16.02 -5.64
C LEU A 171 11.91 17.41 -6.18
N HIS A 172 11.48 17.48 -7.43
CA HIS A 172 10.96 18.70 -8.05
C HIS A 172 9.43 18.66 -8.15
N SER A 173 8.88 17.53 -8.61
CA SER A 173 7.44 17.36 -8.72
C SER A 173 7.02 15.90 -8.79
N ILE A 174 5.75 15.64 -8.51
CA ILE A 174 5.09 14.35 -8.68
C ILE A 174 3.84 14.57 -9.53
N GLN A 175 3.66 13.74 -10.56
CA GLN A 175 2.39 13.58 -11.26
C GLN A 175 1.73 12.28 -10.79
N LEU A 176 0.44 12.32 -10.47
CA LEU A 176 -0.31 11.22 -9.90
C LEU A 176 -1.38 10.79 -10.88
N TYR A 177 -1.21 9.61 -11.48
CA TYR A 177 -2.15 9.05 -12.44
C TYR A 177 -3.08 8.05 -11.74
N PRO A 178 -4.36 8.40 -11.48
CA PRO A 178 -5.31 7.47 -10.88
C PRO A 178 -5.63 6.35 -11.88
N CYS A 179 -5.78 5.14 -11.36
CA CYS A 179 -5.97 3.94 -12.14
C CYS A 179 -7.02 3.04 -11.49
N VAL A 180 -7.75 2.31 -12.33
CA VAL A 180 -8.71 1.30 -11.92
C VAL A 180 -8.37 -0.08 -12.51
N LEU A 181 -8.52 -1.09 -11.67
CA LEU A 181 -8.28 -2.49 -12.01
C LEU A 181 -9.53 -3.19 -12.54
N GLY A 182 -10.70 -2.58 -12.36
CA GLY A 182 -11.96 -3.01 -12.95
C GLY A 182 -12.52 -4.30 -12.35
N GLN A 183 -12.96 -4.23 -11.09
CA GLN A 183 -13.62 -5.32 -10.37
C GLN A 183 -14.71 -6.04 -11.17
N ASN A 184 -15.50 -5.30 -11.94
CA ASN A 184 -16.63 -5.82 -12.71
C ASN A 184 -16.27 -6.23 -14.15
N ARG A 185 -14.99 -6.18 -14.54
CA ARG A 185 -14.56 -6.63 -15.88
C ARG A 185 -14.56 -8.15 -15.96
N GLU A 186 -14.60 -8.68 -17.18
CA GLU A 186 -14.39 -10.09 -17.46
C GLU A 186 -13.03 -10.56 -16.92
N LEU A 187 -12.94 -11.82 -16.46
CA LEU A 187 -11.73 -12.38 -15.84
C LEU A 187 -10.43 -12.13 -16.64
N PRO A 188 -10.39 -12.26 -17.99
CA PRO A 188 -9.16 -11.98 -18.74
C PRO A 188 -8.68 -10.53 -18.70
N GLN A 189 -9.54 -9.58 -18.30
CA GLN A 189 -9.25 -8.14 -18.28
C GLN A 189 -9.23 -7.54 -16.87
N ARG A 190 -9.91 -8.19 -15.92
CA ARG A 190 -9.97 -7.83 -14.51
C ARG A 190 -8.58 -7.87 -13.90
N GLY A 191 -8.29 -6.91 -13.02
CA GLY A 191 -7.00 -6.82 -12.35
C GLY A 191 -5.89 -6.16 -13.17
N THR A 192 -6.11 -5.90 -14.47
CA THR A 192 -5.18 -5.13 -15.31
C THR A 192 -5.46 -3.63 -15.17
N PRO A 193 -4.44 -2.80 -14.84
CA PRO A 193 -4.64 -1.38 -14.62
C PRO A 193 -5.02 -0.65 -15.91
N ARG A 194 -5.96 0.28 -15.77
CA ARG A 194 -6.24 1.32 -16.77
C ARG A 194 -6.32 2.66 -16.07
N VAL A 195 -5.83 3.70 -16.73
CA VAL A 195 -6.00 5.08 -16.26
C VAL A 195 -7.49 5.36 -16.05
N ALA A 196 -7.84 5.84 -14.86
CA ALA A 196 -9.18 6.28 -14.53
C ALA A 196 -9.43 7.64 -15.21
N THR A 197 -10.69 7.94 -15.51
CA THR A 197 -11.07 9.24 -16.11
C THR A 197 -12.34 9.80 -15.48
N GLY A 198 -12.58 11.09 -15.62
CA GLY A 198 -13.79 11.78 -15.15
C GLY A 198 -14.01 11.64 -13.65
N GLU A 199 -15.26 11.38 -13.26
CA GLU A 199 -15.66 11.31 -11.84
C GLU A 199 -14.86 10.28 -11.04
N THR A 200 -14.49 9.15 -11.65
CA THR A 200 -13.68 8.12 -10.98
C THR A 200 -12.25 8.60 -10.73
N ALA A 201 -11.62 9.28 -11.68
CA ALA A 201 -10.29 9.86 -11.48
C ALA A 201 -10.31 10.90 -10.36
N THR A 202 -11.30 11.79 -10.39
CA THR A 202 -11.49 12.81 -9.36
C THR A 202 -11.69 12.18 -7.98
N ALA A 203 -12.54 11.16 -7.86
CA ALA A 203 -12.81 10.48 -6.59
C ALA A 203 -11.54 9.83 -5.99
N ILE A 204 -10.74 9.16 -6.82
CA ILE A 204 -9.48 8.53 -6.38
C ILE A 204 -8.47 9.59 -5.92
N LEU A 205 -8.33 10.68 -6.67
CA LEU A 205 -7.41 11.77 -6.34
C LEU A 205 -7.84 12.50 -5.06
N ASP A 206 -9.13 12.82 -4.89
CA ASP A 206 -9.68 13.43 -3.68
C ASP A 206 -9.50 12.54 -2.46
N HIS A 207 -9.65 11.22 -2.63
CA HIS A 207 -9.42 10.26 -1.57
C HIS A 207 -7.93 10.25 -1.17
N PHE A 208 -7.03 10.16 -2.14
CA PHE A 208 -5.59 10.15 -1.89
C PHE A 208 -5.08 11.47 -1.28
N GLU A 209 -5.62 12.61 -1.73
CA GLU A 209 -5.37 13.91 -1.11
C GLU A 209 -5.76 13.87 0.36
N LYS A 210 -6.99 13.47 0.70
CA LYS A 210 -7.47 13.36 2.09
C LYS A 210 -6.57 12.49 2.96
N LEU A 211 -6.10 11.36 2.44
CA LEU A 211 -5.18 10.47 3.15
C LEU A 211 -3.81 11.11 3.40
N SER A 212 -3.43 12.09 2.59
CA SER A 212 -2.14 12.78 2.66
C SER A 212 -2.19 14.12 3.41
N LYS A 213 -3.38 14.59 3.83
CA LYS A 213 -3.61 15.90 4.51
C LYS A 213 -2.90 16.07 5.84
N SER A 214 -2.45 14.99 6.48
CA SER A 214 -1.66 15.09 7.71
C SER A 214 -0.26 15.68 7.50
N HIS A 215 0.11 15.98 6.26
CA HIS A 215 1.43 16.46 5.87
C HIS A 215 1.29 17.76 5.08
N ASP A 216 2.25 18.68 5.26
CA ASP A 216 2.31 19.97 4.56
C ASP A 216 2.71 19.77 3.07
N ILE A 217 1.84 19.12 2.29
CA ILE A 217 2.01 18.94 0.85
C ILE A 217 1.03 19.83 0.08
N GLU A 218 1.52 20.48 -0.98
CA GLU A 218 0.67 21.22 -1.91
C GLU A 218 0.17 20.27 -3.01
N PHE A 219 -1.06 19.78 -2.83
CA PHE A 219 -1.73 18.92 -3.79
C PHE A 219 -2.68 19.72 -4.67
N THR A 220 -2.60 19.52 -5.99
CA THR A 220 -3.55 20.07 -6.97
C THR A 220 -4.01 18.97 -7.94
N SER A 221 -5.14 19.17 -8.61
CA SER A 221 -5.67 18.22 -9.59
C SER A 221 -6.45 18.96 -10.67
N ASP A 222 -6.36 18.49 -11.92
CA ASP A 222 -7.21 18.95 -13.03
C ASP A 222 -8.45 18.06 -13.26
N GLY A 223 -8.67 17.09 -12.36
CA GLY A 223 -9.74 16.10 -12.44
C GLY A 223 -9.33 14.77 -13.09
N GLU A 224 -8.18 14.73 -13.77
CA GLU A 224 -7.64 13.54 -14.44
C GLU A 224 -6.27 13.15 -13.88
N VAL A 225 -5.43 14.14 -13.55
CA VAL A 225 -4.07 13.96 -13.04
C VAL A 225 -3.87 14.84 -11.80
N GLY A 226 -3.34 14.24 -10.72
CA GLY A 226 -2.90 14.97 -9.54
C GLY A 226 -1.47 15.49 -9.69
N SER A 227 -1.16 16.61 -9.06
CA SER A 227 0.17 17.23 -9.06
C SER A 227 0.57 17.61 -7.64
N VAL A 228 1.79 17.26 -7.27
CA VAL A 228 2.44 17.71 -6.03
C VAL A 228 3.76 18.38 -6.39
N VAL A 229 4.00 19.57 -5.85
CA VAL A 229 5.24 20.33 -6.02
C VAL A 229 6.00 20.32 -4.69
N SER A 230 7.33 20.14 -4.78
CA SER A 230 8.24 20.12 -3.64
C SER A 230 9.19 21.31 -3.66
#